data_AF-A0A485KIB1-F1
#
_entry.id   AF-A0A485KIB1-F1
#
_cell.length_a   1.000
_cell.length_b   1.000
_cell.length_c   1.000
_cell.angle_alpha   90.00
_cell.angle_beta   90.00
_cell.angle_gamma   90.00
#
_symmetry.space_group_name_H-M   'P 1'
#
loop_
_entity.id
_entity.type
_entity.pdbx_description
1 polymer ?
#
loop_
_entity_poly.entity_id
_entity_poly.type
_entity_poly.pdbx_seq_one_letter_code
_entity_poly.pdbx_strand_id
1 'polypeptide(L)'
;MDTSSVPPISICLFNACASPTMPASDKCEFHKHRDKCAEPGCYNQVYARSRCVRHGGKPPCQFPGCQGNGRIDGLCLRHAPGRKKHCGVHGCIRAARVQGKCMAHGSGLLCGYDQCTSYARVGGVCQRHRHGRVDRRDLVGLSSGCDTKSRQEKTLLEIVDKPRPGDLASWTSRQ
;
A
#
# COMPACT_ATOMS: atom_id res chain seq x y z
N MET A 1 -13.24 22.26 51.38
CA MET A 1 -13.75 21.03 50.74
C MET A 1 -13.74 21.32 49.25
N ASP A 2 -12.61 21.02 48.62
CA ASP A 2 -12.31 21.43 47.24
C ASP A 2 -13.16 20.59 46.29
N THR A 3 -14.08 21.24 45.58
CA THR A 3 -14.95 20.60 44.60
C THR A 3 -14.12 20.41 43.35
N SER A 4 -13.44 19.26 43.25
CA SER A 4 -12.74 18.82 42.05
C SER A 4 -13.71 18.81 40.87
N SER A 5 -13.75 19.91 40.11
CA SER A 5 -14.56 20.04 38.91
C SER A 5 -13.92 19.16 37.83
N VAL A 6 -14.42 17.94 37.68
CA VAL A 6 -14.01 17.04 36.62
C VAL A 6 -14.29 17.76 35.29
N PRO A 7 -13.26 18.07 34.48
CA PRO A 7 -13.49 18.70 33.19
C PRO A 7 -14.34 17.77 32.32
N PRO A 8 -15.28 18.31 31.53
CA PRO A 8 -16.13 17.48 30.68
C PRO A 8 -15.26 16.64 29.75
N ILE A 9 -15.58 15.35 29.63
CA ILE A 9 -14.90 14.43 28.72
C ILE A 9 -15.13 14.86 27.26
N SER A 10 -14.18 15.59 26.68
CA SER A 10 -14.26 15.98 25.27
C SER A 10 -13.92 14.79 24.36
N ILE A 11 -14.65 14.70 23.24
CA ILE A 11 -14.41 13.70 22.20
C ILE A 11 -13.39 14.20 21.19
N CYS A 12 -12.64 13.26 20.61
CA CYS A 12 -11.61 13.57 19.63
C CYS A 12 -12.15 14.34 18.42
N LEU A 13 -11.43 15.40 18.04
CA LEU A 13 -11.76 16.30 16.93
C LEU A 13 -11.94 15.60 15.58
N PHE A 14 -11.24 14.48 15.34
CA PHE A 14 -11.21 13.82 14.04
C PHE A 14 -12.54 13.17 13.68
N ASN A 15 -12.90 13.25 12.40
CA ASN A 15 -14.16 12.80 11.79
C ASN A 15 -14.87 11.65 12.52
N ALA A 16 -15.87 11.98 13.35
CA ALA A 16 -16.70 11.06 14.12
C ALA A 16 -15.93 10.08 15.03
N CYS A 17 -14.75 10.47 15.52
CA CYS A 17 -13.98 9.68 16.46
C CYS A 17 -14.62 9.74 17.85
N ALA A 18 -15.11 8.60 18.34
CA ALA A 18 -15.74 8.50 19.65
C ALA A 18 -14.72 8.38 20.81
N SER A 19 -13.43 8.34 20.52
CA SER A 19 -12.40 8.22 21.56
C SER A 19 -12.29 9.52 22.38
N PRO A 20 -12.10 9.42 23.70
CA PRO A 20 -11.86 10.60 24.54
C PRO A 20 -10.56 11.29 24.15
N THR A 21 -10.52 12.60 24.33
CA THR A 21 -9.30 13.38 24.11
C THR A 21 -8.27 13.15 25.22
N MET A 22 -7.01 13.41 24.90
CA MET A 22 -5.93 13.44 25.88
C MET A 22 -6.03 14.72 26.74
N PRO A 23 -5.51 14.72 27.98
CA PRO A 23 -5.40 15.93 28.78
C PRO A 23 -4.63 17.01 28.00
N ALA A 24 -5.17 18.24 27.94
CA ALA A 24 -4.61 19.39 27.23
C ALA A 24 -4.49 19.25 25.69
N SER A 25 -5.25 18.36 25.06
CA SER A 25 -5.31 18.23 23.59
C SER A 25 -6.74 17.97 23.12
N ASP A 26 -7.05 18.37 21.89
CA ASP A 26 -8.34 18.07 21.23
C ASP A 26 -8.31 16.71 20.49
N LYS A 27 -7.25 15.93 20.68
CA LYS A 27 -7.00 14.66 19.98
C LYS A 27 -6.91 13.52 20.98
N CYS A 28 -7.40 12.35 20.58
CA CYS A 28 -7.17 11.11 21.32
C CYS A 28 -5.74 10.59 21.12
N GLU A 29 -5.35 9.61 21.94
CA GLU A 29 -4.05 8.95 21.88
C GLU A 29 -3.70 8.43 20.47
N PHE A 30 -4.67 7.87 19.74
CA PHE A 30 -4.47 7.35 18.38
C PHE A 30 -4.28 8.46 17.32
N HIS A 31 -4.79 9.65 17.58
CA HIS A 31 -4.75 10.80 16.67
C HIS A 31 -3.73 11.87 17.08
N LYS A 32 -2.97 11.68 18.16
CA LYS A 32 -2.05 12.69 18.71
C LYS A 32 -1.04 13.24 17.68
N HIS A 33 -0.51 12.37 16.82
CA HIS A 33 0.46 12.74 15.76
C HIS A 33 -0.18 12.96 14.39
N ARG A 34 -1.50 13.12 14.32
CA ARG A 34 -2.22 13.32 13.07
C ARG A 34 -2.62 14.77 12.94
N ASP A 35 -2.44 15.30 11.73
CA ASP A 35 -2.89 16.64 11.39
C ASP A 35 -4.28 16.59 10.76
N LYS A 36 -5.09 17.61 11.10
CA LYS A 36 -6.40 17.83 10.48
C LYS A 36 -6.24 18.58 9.17
N CYS A 37 -7.14 18.34 8.24
CA CYS A 37 -7.21 19.07 6.99
C CYS A 37 -7.28 20.58 7.25
N ALA A 38 -6.50 21.36 6.51
CA ALA A 38 -6.49 22.83 6.60
C ALA A 38 -7.78 23.49 6.08
N GLU A 39 -8.72 22.70 5.55
CA GLU A 39 -10.00 23.23 5.08
C GLU A 39 -10.88 23.53 6.30
N PRO A 40 -11.46 24.74 6.43
CA PRO A 40 -12.33 25.10 7.54
C PRO A 40 -13.47 24.08 7.73
N GLY A 41 -13.70 23.66 8.98
CA GLY A 41 -14.72 22.66 9.31
C GLY A 41 -14.41 21.24 8.85
N CYS A 42 -13.22 20.96 8.31
CA CYS A 42 -12.85 19.61 7.92
C CYS A 42 -12.05 18.88 8.99
N TYR A 43 -12.68 17.86 9.56
CA TYR A 43 -12.08 17.00 10.58
C TYR A 43 -11.40 15.74 10.02
N ASN A 44 -11.17 15.67 8.72
CA ASN A 44 -10.45 14.57 8.09
C ASN A 44 -8.94 14.71 8.30
N GLN A 45 -8.25 13.58 8.30
CA GLN A 45 -6.78 13.55 8.33
C GLN A 45 -6.16 14.08 7.05
N VAL A 46 -5.08 14.86 7.22
CA VAL A 46 -4.18 15.25 6.13
C VAL A 46 -3.63 14.02 5.44
N TYR A 47 -3.69 14.04 4.11
CA TYR A 47 -3.01 13.06 3.27
C TYR A 47 -1.68 13.64 2.77
N ALA A 48 -1.72 14.84 2.18
CA ALA A 48 -0.56 15.60 1.72
C ALA A 48 -0.93 17.08 1.58
N ARG A 49 0.08 17.97 1.54
CA ARG A 49 -0.12 19.43 1.35
C ARG A 49 -1.11 20.04 2.35
N SER A 50 -1.09 19.57 3.59
CA SER A 50 -2.01 19.98 4.66
C SER A 50 -3.50 19.77 4.34
N ARG A 51 -3.84 18.95 3.35
CA ARG A 51 -5.24 18.69 2.96
C ARG A 51 -5.55 17.20 2.92
N CYS A 52 -6.79 16.85 3.20
CA CYS A 52 -7.29 15.48 3.07
C CYS A 52 -7.52 15.12 1.60
N VAL A 53 -7.81 13.85 1.32
CA VAL A 53 -8.06 13.37 -0.05
C VAL A 53 -9.18 14.15 -0.75
N ARG A 54 -10.25 14.51 -0.03
CA ARG A 54 -11.41 15.25 -0.58
C ARG A 54 -11.10 16.71 -0.89
N HIS A 55 -10.18 17.31 -0.15
CA HIS A 55 -9.79 18.73 -0.31
C HIS A 55 -8.49 18.89 -1.10
N GLY A 56 -8.17 17.97 -2.01
CA GLY A 56 -7.00 18.13 -2.88
C GLY A 56 -5.67 17.72 -2.26
N GLY A 57 -5.68 16.90 -1.20
CA GLY A 57 -4.49 16.15 -0.77
C GLY A 57 -4.02 15.15 -1.84
N LYS A 58 -4.93 14.68 -2.70
CA LYS A 58 -4.61 13.81 -3.84
C LYS A 58 -4.90 14.53 -5.16
N PRO A 59 -4.04 14.42 -6.18
CA PRO A 59 -4.32 15.05 -7.46
C PRO A 59 -5.58 14.45 -8.11
N PRO A 60 -6.40 15.25 -8.80
CA PRO A 60 -7.53 14.76 -9.56
C PRO A 60 -7.05 13.91 -10.76
N CYS A 61 -7.95 13.09 -11.29
CA CYS A 61 -7.72 12.39 -12.54
C CYS A 61 -7.70 13.40 -13.69
N GLN A 62 -6.67 13.35 -14.53
CA GLN A 62 -6.53 14.22 -15.71
C GLN A 62 -7.47 13.87 -16.87
N PHE A 63 -8.32 12.84 -16.72
CA PHE A 63 -9.26 12.44 -17.75
C PHE A 63 -10.47 13.40 -17.74
N PRO A 64 -10.87 13.99 -18.88
CA PRO A 64 -11.96 14.96 -18.95
C PRO A 64 -13.25 14.45 -18.30
N GLY A 65 -13.84 15.25 -17.41
CA GLY A 65 -15.08 14.91 -16.70
C GLY A 65 -14.94 13.87 -15.58
N CYS A 66 -13.73 13.37 -15.27
CA CYS A 66 -13.54 12.42 -14.19
C CYS A 66 -13.43 13.11 -12.82
N GLN A 67 -14.35 12.81 -11.90
CA GLN A 67 -14.29 13.25 -10.49
C GLN A 67 -13.40 12.36 -9.60
N GLY A 68 -12.75 11.35 -10.17
CA GLY A 68 -11.87 10.45 -9.43
C GLY A 68 -10.49 11.06 -9.17
N ASN A 69 -9.73 10.45 -8.26
CA ASN A 69 -8.34 10.84 -7.99
C ASN A 69 -7.35 10.10 -8.89
N GLY A 70 -6.33 10.82 -9.36
CA GLY A 70 -5.21 10.27 -10.11
C GLY A 70 -4.40 9.28 -9.27
N ARG A 71 -3.86 8.25 -9.93
CA ARG A 71 -2.99 7.22 -9.34
C ARG A 71 -1.75 6.94 -10.17
N ILE A 72 -1.92 6.65 -11.46
CA ILE A 72 -0.84 6.27 -12.39
C ILE A 72 -0.83 7.31 -13.50
N ASP A 73 0.29 7.99 -13.71
CA ASP A 73 0.47 9.02 -14.75
C ASP A 73 -0.66 10.06 -14.78
N GLY A 74 -1.09 10.55 -13.62
CA GLY A 74 -2.17 11.53 -13.50
C GLY A 74 -3.58 10.98 -13.72
N LEU A 75 -3.75 9.69 -14.03
CA LEU A 75 -5.04 9.06 -14.31
C LEU A 75 -5.49 8.14 -13.18
N CYS A 76 -6.80 8.04 -12.96
CA CYS A 76 -7.37 7.07 -12.02
C CYS A 76 -7.27 5.65 -12.59
N LEU A 77 -7.43 4.60 -11.79
CA LEU A 77 -7.29 3.21 -12.27
C LEU A 77 -8.24 2.82 -13.42
N ARG A 78 -9.36 3.53 -13.58
CA ARG A 78 -10.30 3.30 -14.69
C ARG A 78 -9.81 3.90 -16.01
N HIS A 79 -9.06 5.00 -15.95
CA HIS A 79 -8.60 5.76 -17.12
C HIS A 79 -7.11 5.55 -17.39
N ALA A 80 -6.34 5.16 -16.38
CA ALA A 80 -4.95 4.81 -16.56
C ALA A 80 -4.86 3.63 -17.54
N PRO A 81 -3.94 3.67 -18.50
CA PRO A 81 -3.73 2.57 -19.43
C PRO A 81 -3.31 1.33 -18.63
N GLY A 82 -4.27 0.45 -18.39
CA GLY A 82 -4.01 -0.85 -17.80
C GLY A 82 -3.29 -1.68 -18.86
N ARG A 83 -1.98 -1.88 -18.72
CA ARG A 83 -1.30 -2.92 -19.50
C ARG A 83 -1.74 -4.27 -18.97
N LYS A 84 -2.95 -4.70 -19.32
CA LYS A 84 -3.30 -6.13 -19.29
C LYS A 84 -2.42 -6.78 -20.34
N LYS A 85 -1.26 -7.27 -19.91
CA LYS A 85 -0.40 -8.07 -20.78
C LYS A 85 -1.23 -9.28 -21.22
N HIS A 86 -1.22 -9.59 -22.51
CA HIS A 86 -1.79 -10.84 -23.00
C HIS A 86 -0.86 -11.99 -22.58
N CYS A 87 -1.39 -13.20 -22.62
CA CYS A 87 -0.59 -14.41 -22.47
C CYS A 87 0.53 -14.42 -23.51
N GLY A 88 1.75 -14.77 -23.11
CA GLY A 88 2.91 -14.90 -24.00
C GLY A 88 2.88 -16.14 -24.90
N VAL A 89 1.77 -16.89 -24.93
CA VAL A 89 1.60 -18.04 -25.82
C VAL A 89 1.01 -17.52 -27.13
N HIS A 90 1.64 -17.87 -28.25
CA HIS A 90 1.24 -17.44 -29.58
C HIS A 90 -0.25 -17.71 -29.84
N GLY A 91 -0.97 -16.72 -30.36
CA GLY A 91 -2.41 -16.80 -30.60
C GLY A 91 -3.33 -16.71 -29.36
N CYS A 92 -2.78 -16.57 -28.15
CA CYS A 92 -3.61 -16.50 -26.94
C CYS A 92 -3.99 -15.06 -26.55
N ILE A 93 -5.26 -14.71 -26.71
CA ILE A 93 -5.82 -13.39 -26.34
C ILE A 93 -6.17 -13.23 -24.85
N ARG A 94 -5.97 -14.28 -24.04
CA ARG A 94 -6.32 -14.25 -22.62
C ARG A 94 -5.34 -13.36 -21.85
N ALA A 95 -5.83 -12.63 -20.85
CA ALA A 95 -5.00 -11.82 -19.98
C ALA A 95 -3.97 -12.68 -19.21
N ALA A 96 -2.72 -12.26 -19.26
CA ALA A 96 -1.66 -12.79 -18.43
C ALA A 96 -1.87 -12.40 -16.96
N ARG A 97 -1.48 -13.30 -16.07
CA ARG A 97 -1.40 -13.06 -14.63
C ARG A 97 0.06 -13.15 -14.18
N VAL A 98 0.43 -14.26 -13.56
CA VAL A 98 1.79 -14.55 -13.11
C VAL A 98 2.63 -15.05 -14.29
N GLN A 99 3.91 -14.64 -14.33
CA GLN A 99 4.89 -15.09 -15.34
C GLN A 99 4.48 -14.86 -16.81
N GLY A 100 3.63 -13.87 -17.09
CA GLY A 100 3.24 -13.54 -18.46
C GLY A 100 2.33 -14.59 -19.13
N LYS A 101 1.81 -15.58 -18.39
CA LYS A 101 0.89 -16.61 -18.92
C LYS A 101 -0.52 -16.37 -18.39
N CYS A 102 -1.53 -16.95 -19.04
CA CYS A 102 -2.91 -16.99 -18.53
C CYS A 102 -3.13 -18.23 -17.64
N MET A 103 -4.29 -18.32 -16.96
CA MET A 103 -4.56 -19.45 -16.05
C MET A 103 -4.45 -20.81 -16.74
N ALA A 104 -4.92 -20.90 -17.99
CA ALA A 104 -4.85 -22.12 -18.78
C ALA A 104 -3.42 -22.47 -19.24
N HIS A 105 -2.52 -21.49 -19.34
CA HIS A 105 -1.15 -21.68 -19.81
C HIS A 105 -0.12 -21.68 -18.68
N GLY A 106 -0.54 -21.82 -17.41
CA GLY A 106 0.37 -22.03 -16.28
C GLY A 106 0.55 -20.84 -15.35
N SER A 107 -0.36 -19.85 -15.36
CA SER A 107 -0.31 -18.72 -14.43
C SER A 107 -0.99 -18.96 -13.08
N GLY A 108 -1.41 -20.19 -12.81
CA GLY A 108 -2.17 -20.54 -11.61
C GLY A 108 -1.67 -21.87 -11.06
N LEU A 109 -1.50 -21.92 -9.75
CA LEU A 109 -1.19 -23.17 -9.05
C LEU A 109 -2.45 -24.05 -9.04
N LEU A 110 -2.26 -25.35 -9.25
CA LEU A 110 -3.30 -26.33 -8.95
C LEU A 110 -3.43 -26.51 -7.45
N CYS A 111 -4.56 -27.06 -7.02
CA CYS A 111 -4.76 -27.45 -5.64
C CYS A 111 -3.76 -28.53 -5.26
N GLY A 112 -3.06 -28.37 -4.13
CA GLY A 112 -2.06 -29.34 -3.66
C GLY A 112 -2.64 -30.66 -3.13
N TYR A 113 -3.92 -30.94 -3.35
CA TYR A 113 -4.52 -32.24 -3.03
C TYR A 113 -4.31 -33.18 -4.21
N ASP A 114 -4.02 -34.44 -3.91
CA ASP A 114 -3.85 -35.45 -4.95
C ASP A 114 -5.07 -35.52 -5.87
N GLN A 115 -4.79 -35.66 -7.17
CA GLN A 115 -5.79 -35.72 -8.26
C GLN A 115 -6.75 -34.52 -8.34
N CYS A 116 -6.49 -33.42 -7.63
CA CYS A 116 -7.31 -32.22 -7.73
C CYS A 116 -6.84 -31.31 -8.87
N THR A 117 -7.57 -31.31 -9.98
CA THR A 117 -7.30 -30.45 -11.15
C THR A 117 -7.84 -29.01 -10.99
N SER A 118 -8.43 -28.69 -9.84
CA SER A 118 -8.95 -27.35 -9.57
C SER A 118 -7.83 -26.39 -9.18
N TYR A 119 -7.93 -25.13 -9.59
CA TYR A 119 -6.94 -24.12 -9.23
C TYR A 119 -6.98 -23.76 -7.74
N ALA A 120 -5.80 -23.62 -7.16
CA ALA A 120 -5.61 -23.10 -5.82
C ALA A 120 -6.05 -21.63 -5.75
N ARG A 121 -6.62 -21.25 -4.61
CA ARG A 121 -7.01 -19.87 -4.29
C ARG A 121 -6.02 -19.28 -3.30
N VAL A 122 -6.23 -19.56 -2.01
CA VAL A 122 -5.39 -19.07 -0.91
C VAL A 122 -4.78 -20.29 -0.22
N GLY A 123 -3.48 -20.24 0.06
CA GLY A 123 -2.80 -21.30 0.80
C GLY A 123 -2.58 -22.60 0.02
N GLY A 124 -2.52 -22.54 -1.32
CA GLY A 124 -2.21 -23.73 -2.15
C GLY A 124 -3.37 -24.70 -2.37
N VAL A 125 -4.59 -24.39 -1.92
CA VAL A 125 -5.76 -25.26 -2.08
C VAL A 125 -6.95 -24.58 -2.76
N CYS A 126 -7.80 -25.36 -3.42
CA CYS A 126 -9.04 -24.87 -4.05
C CYS A 126 -10.13 -24.59 -3.00
N GLN A 127 -11.22 -23.94 -3.41
CA GLN A 127 -12.33 -23.60 -2.50
C GLN A 127 -12.97 -24.83 -1.84
N ARG A 128 -13.07 -25.96 -2.57
CA ARG A 128 -13.61 -27.22 -2.04
C ARG A 128 -12.73 -27.83 -0.95
N HIS A 129 -11.42 -27.61 -1.03
CA HIS A 129 -10.44 -28.16 -0.09
C HIS A 129 -10.00 -27.15 0.98
N ARG A 130 -10.53 -25.92 0.96
CA ARG A 130 -10.21 -24.86 1.93
C ARG A 130 -10.68 -25.17 3.35
N HIS A 131 -11.68 -26.04 3.49
CA HIS A 131 -12.26 -26.42 4.78
C HIS A 131 -11.55 -27.62 5.44
N GLY A 132 -10.61 -28.27 4.75
CA GLY A 132 -9.76 -29.30 5.33
C GLY A 132 -8.56 -28.69 6.04
N ARG A 133 -8.25 -29.15 7.26
CA ARG A 133 -6.94 -28.89 7.87
C ARG A 133 -5.90 -29.75 7.15
N VAL A 134 -5.30 -29.21 6.09
CA VAL A 134 -4.11 -29.84 5.48
C VAL A 134 -2.86 -29.21 6.06
N ASP A 135 -1.96 -30.05 6.55
CA ASP A 135 -0.59 -29.63 6.82
C ASP A 135 0.05 -29.20 5.50
N ARG A 136 0.80 -28.09 5.52
CA ARG A 136 1.47 -27.56 4.34
C ARG A 136 2.47 -28.57 3.75
N ARG A 137 2.94 -29.52 4.55
CA ARG A 137 3.89 -30.58 4.15
C ARG A 137 3.26 -31.68 3.29
N ASP A 138 1.95 -31.88 3.40
CA ASP A 138 1.22 -32.91 2.65
C ASP A 138 0.75 -32.40 1.27
N LEU A 139 0.96 -31.12 0.98
CA LEU A 139 0.60 -30.51 -0.30
C LEU A 139 1.72 -30.75 -1.32
N VAL A 140 1.46 -31.62 -2.28
CA VAL A 140 2.40 -31.94 -3.36
C VAL A 140 2.57 -30.71 -4.27
N GLY A 141 3.80 -30.24 -4.44
CA GLY A 141 4.15 -29.29 -5.51
C GLY A 141 4.05 -27.79 -5.17
N LEU A 142 4.08 -27.38 -3.90
CA LEU A 142 4.40 -25.97 -3.56
C LEU A 142 5.88 -25.70 -3.82
N SER A 143 6.24 -25.31 -5.04
CA SER A 143 7.45 -24.53 -5.22
C SER A 143 7.22 -23.16 -4.56
N SER A 144 7.95 -22.93 -3.46
CA SER A 144 8.09 -21.65 -2.79
C SER A 144 8.46 -20.57 -3.81
N GLY A 145 7.57 -19.59 -3.99
CA GLY A 145 7.77 -18.58 -5.03
C GLY A 145 6.82 -17.39 -4.98
N CYS A 146 6.50 -16.88 -3.79
CA CYS A 146 6.09 -15.48 -3.65
C CYS A 146 6.52 -14.90 -2.29
N ASP A 147 7.83 -14.93 -2.03
CA ASP A 147 8.42 -14.10 -0.99
C ASP A 147 8.25 -12.63 -1.38
N THR A 148 7.21 -12.00 -0.84
CA THR A 148 7.04 -10.55 -0.86
C THR A 148 7.88 -9.86 0.23
N LYS A 149 8.97 -10.48 0.68
CA LYS A 149 9.88 -9.94 1.69
C LYS A 149 11.35 -10.23 1.35
N SER A 150 11.98 -9.30 0.62
CA SER A 150 13.42 -9.02 0.79
C SER A 150 13.71 -7.57 0.35
N ARG A 151 13.21 -6.62 1.15
CA ARG A 151 13.81 -5.30 1.23
C ARG A 151 14.61 -5.28 2.53
N GLN A 152 15.93 -5.20 2.39
CA GLN A 152 16.94 -5.02 3.44
C GLN A 152 17.12 -6.31 4.26
N GLU A 153 18.28 -6.97 4.26
CA GLU A 153 19.51 -6.46 4.87
C GLU A 153 20.72 -6.64 3.94
N LYS A 154 21.38 -5.52 3.61
CA LYS A 154 22.73 -5.56 3.07
C LYS A 154 23.67 -5.67 4.28
N THR A 155 24.47 -6.71 4.27
CA THR A 155 25.54 -7.02 5.22
C THR A 155 26.40 -5.79 5.52
N LEU A 156 26.59 -5.56 6.81
CA LEU A 156 27.27 -4.42 7.40
C LEU A 156 28.78 -4.70 7.47
N LEU A 157 29.43 -4.90 6.32
CA LEU A 157 30.89 -4.85 6.23
C LEU A 157 31.24 -4.24 4.86
N GLU A 158 32.14 -3.25 4.89
CA GLU A 158 32.71 -2.48 3.78
C GLU A 158 31.96 -1.19 3.36
N ILE A 159 32.07 -0.15 4.21
CA ILE A 159 32.16 1.24 3.75
C ILE A 159 33.59 1.70 4.03
N VAL A 160 34.47 1.49 3.05
CA VAL A 160 35.73 2.25 2.95
C VAL A 160 35.36 3.59 2.31
N ASP A 161 35.69 4.67 3.00
CA ASP A 161 35.51 6.06 2.60
C ASP A 161 35.87 6.30 1.12
N LYS A 162 34.87 6.68 0.33
CA LYS A 162 35.08 7.33 -0.97
C LYS A 162 34.66 8.79 -0.85
N PRO A 163 35.56 9.75 -1.11
CA PRO A 163 35.22 11.18 -1.02
C PRO A 163 34.18 11.57 -2.08
N ARG A 164 33.32 12.52 -1.70
CA ARG A 164 32.23 13.04 -2.53
C ARG A 164 32.79 13.85 -3.71
N PRO A 165 32.25 13.71 -4.93
CA PRO A 165 32.58 14.61 -6.03
C PRO A 165 31.88 15.96 -5.79
N GLY A 166 32.66 16.98 -5.46
CA GLY A 166 32.19 18.33 -5.17
C GLY A 166 33.29 19.34 -4.90
N ASP A 167 34.50 18.88 -4.53
CA ASP A 167 35.65 19.75 -4.33
C ASP A 167 36.43 19.95 -5.63
N LEU A 168 35.95 20.83 -6.51
CA LEU A 168 36.78 21.60 -7.46
C LEU A 168 35.90 22.56 -8.26
N ALA A 169 35.76 23.80 -7.75
CA ALA A 169 35.87 25.05 -8.50
C ALA A 169 35.03 26.18 -7.85
N SER A 170 35.71 27.15 -7.25
CA SER A 170 35.44 28.57 -7.52
C SER A 170 36.55 29.43 -6.94
N TRP A 171 37.26 30.10 -7.85
CA TRP A 171 38.12 31.24 -7.58
C TRP A 171 37.32 32.38 -6.95
N THR A 172 37.86 33.05 -5.93
CA THR A 172 37.86 34.52 -5.89
C THR A 172 39.12 35.05 -5.22
N SER A 173 39.78 35.97 -5.93
CA SER A 173 40.89 36.81 -5.49
C SER A 173 40.54 37.65 -4.26
N ARG A 174 41.53 37.93 -3.40
CA ARG A 174 42.03 39.30 -3.11
C ARG A 174 43.05 39.31 -1.97
N GLN A 175 44.10 40.10 -2.23
CA GLN A 175 45.15 40.68 -1.37
C GLN A 175 46.26 39.75 -0.90
#